data_AF-A0A553EPT5-F1
#
_entry.id   AF-A0A553EPT5-F1
#
_cell.length_a   1.000
_cell.length_b   1.000
_cell.length_c   1.000
_cell.angle_alpha   90.00
_cell.angle_beta   90.00
_cell.angle_gamma   90.00
#
_symmetry.space_group_name_H-M   'P 1'
#
loop_
_entity.id
_entity.type
_entity.pdbx_description
1 polymer ?
#
loop_
_entity_poly.entity_id
_entity_poly.type
_entity_poly.pdbx_seq_one_letter_code
_entity_poly.pdbx_strand_id
1 'polypeptide(L)'
;MKSIKSHITQLLKSLNEGVFEKEHTIALSLLSAMAGESIFLLGPPGVAKSLVARRLKLAFKDANAFEYLMSRFSTPDEIFGPVSISKLKDEDTYERITKGYLPTASIVFLDEIWKAGPAIQNSLLTVINEKIYRNGQFTVRVPLKALIAASNELPAKGEGLEALYDRFLIRQFVGCIEQEYAFDQMISSTREIEPEIPEKLQVNDELYNQIQTESEKVGIHYTIFELIHNIKREIEQYNTGRDENTPPIYVSDRRWKKIVGLLRTSAYLNESPGIHFSDCLLMSACLWDEISQLPIIEEIVEQSIARGINTYLLGEKRLEQKLDTLKENMKSEHSLRELSDPGIQVVDTFYHRIEGYHIAGNLLIFASDYQSLKKDSNRLFYIQQDKFRPVNKILKAYDFVKNRNIAQKNIYSLRKGRRSVFVNNQEYPLLCYDNCDPLPVQQDGSTPFEFTLQEVIDLLHQMEVEYKTISERETTYTKEHLFLSSSQKSKIKRILGETAHIIENYRNELRIIAHAHEQENREY
;
A
#
# COMPACT_ATOMS: atom_id res chain seq x y z
N MET A 1 9.86 -8.36 34.44
CA MET A 1 10.76 -8.81 33.35
C MET A 1 11.34 -7.58 32.69
N LYS A 2 12.62 -7.59 32.28
CA LYS A 2 13.10 -6.59 31.30
C LYS A 2 12.26 -6.75 30.02
N SER A 3 12.01 -5.66 29.30
CA SER A 3 11.29 -5.67 28.02
C SER A 3 11.88 -6.71 27.07
N ILE A 4 11.02 -7.49 26.38
CA ILE A 4 11.46 -8.53 25.43
C ILE A 4 12.19 -7.89 24.26
N LYS A 5 11.73 -6.72 23.80
CA LYS A 5 12.39 -5.93 22.77
C LYS A 5 13.81 -5.55 23.20
N SER A 6 13.98 -5.07 24.42
CA SER A 6 15.31 -4.75 24.96
C SER A 6 16.22 -5.97 25.03
N HIS A 7 15.68 -7.14 25.40
CA HIS A 7 16.45 -8.40 25.44
C HIS A 7 16.95 -8.78 24.04
N ILE A 8 16.04 -8.82 23.06
CA ILE A 8 16.39 -9.18 21.67
C ILE A 8 17.32 -8.15 21.03
N THR A 9 17.17 -6.87 21.36
CA THR A 9 18.10 -5.81 20.91
C THR A 9 19.52 -6.08 21.38
N GLN A 10 19.69 -6.43 22.67
CA GLN A 10 21.00 -6.73 23.24
C GLN A 10 21.57 -8.02 22.65
N LEU A 11 20.74 -9.03 22.44
CA LEU A 11 21.14 -10.27 21.79
C LEU A 11 21.63 -10.03 20.35
N LEU A 12 20.87 -9.28 19.54
CA LEU A 12 21.28 -8.92 18.17
C LEU A 12 22.58 -8.10 18.17
N LYS A 13 22.75 -7.18 19.11
CA LYS A 13 23.98 -6.40 19.24
C LYS A 13 25.19 -7.32 19.46
N SER A 14 25.10 -8.28 20.39
CA SER A 14 26.18 -9.25 20.64
C SER A 14 26.42 -10.20 19.46
N LEU A 15 25.36 -10.63 18.77
CA LEU A 15 25.49 -11.51 17.59
C LEU A 15 26.23 -10.83 16.43
N ASN A 16 26.05 -9.52 16.27
CA ASN A 16 26.63 -8.70 15.21
C ASN A 16 28.08 -8.25 15.49
N GLU A 17 28.67 -8.57 16.64
CA GLU A 17 30.05 -8.20 16.94
C GLU A 17 31.05 -8.85 15.96
N GLY A 18 31.82 -8.03 15.25
CA GLY A 18 32.77 -8.51 14.22
C GLY A 18 32.10 -9.05 12.96
N VAL A 19 30.83 -8.69 12.72
CA VAL A 19 30.10 -8.99 11.48
C VAL A 19 30.00 -7.71 10.66
N PHE A 20 30.34 -7.79 9.38
CA PHE A 20 30.35 -6.64 8.47
C PHE A 20 29.30 -6.82 7.38
N GLU A 21 28.30 -5.94 7.32
CA GLU A 21 27.23 -5.92 6.30
C GLU A 21 26.41 -7.22 6.20
N LYS A 22 26.25 -7.93 7.33
CA LYS A 22 25.38 -9.11 7.44
C LYS A 22 24.42 -9.01 8.62
N GLU A 23 24.31 -7.83 9.23
CA GLU A 23 23.47 -7.58 10.41
C GLU A 23 22.00 -7.85 10.12
N HIS A 24 21.53 -7.45 8.93
CA HIS A 24 20.16 -7.73 8.50
C HIS A 24 19.92 -9.24 8.29
N THR A 25 20.88 -9.96 7.71
CA THR A 25 20.79 -11.43 7.55
C THR A 25 20.71 -12.12 8.91
N ILE A 26 21.55 -11.72 9.88
CA ILE A 26 21.50 -12.25 11.25
C ILE A 26 20.15 -11.93 11.91
N ALA A 27 19.64 -10.71 11.74
CA ALA A 27 18.33 -10.31 12.26
C ALA A 27 17.19 -11.17 11.70
N LEU A 28 17.16 -11.39 10.37
CA LEU A 28 16.17 -12.25 9.74
C LEU A 28 16.32 -13.72 10.13
N SER A 29 17.56 -14.23 10.27
CA SER A 29 17.81 -15.58 10.76
C SER A 29 17.32 -15.76 12.21
N LEU A 30 17.53 -14.76 13.07
CA LEU A 30 17.02 -14.78 14.43
C LEU A 30 15.49 -14.75 14.44
N LEU A 31 14.87 -13.88 13.64
CA LEU A 31 13.41 -13.82 13.52
C LEU A 31 12.82 -15.15 13.03
N SER A 32 13.43 -15.75 11.99
CA SER A 32 13.03 -17.06 11.47
C SER A 32 13.07 -18.13 12.57
N ALA A 33 14.16 -18.17 13.33
CA ALA A 33 14.32 -19.09 14.44
C ALA A 33 13.29 -18.85 15.55
N MET A 34 13.05 -17.60 15.95
CA MET A 34 12.06 -17.25 16.97
C MET A 34 10.61 -17.55 16.53
N ALA A 35 10.36 -17.55 15.22
CA ALA A 35 9.09 -17.98 14.63
C ALA A 35 8.99 -19.51 14.45
N GLY A 36 10.08 -20.27 14.67
CA GLY A 36 10.14 -21.72 14.46
C GLY A 36 10.20 -22.13 12.98
N GLU A 37 10.50 -21.17 12.11
CA GLU A 37 10.55 -21.29 10.67
C GLU A 37 11.98 -21.53 10.17
N SER A 38 12.12 -21.74 8.86
CA SER A 38 13.41 -21.94 8.21
C SER A 38 13.76 -20.81 7.26
N ILE A 39 15.06 -20.58 7.09
CA ILE A 39 15.64 -19.55 6.23
C ILE A 39 16.59 -20.17 5.21
N PHE A 40 16.52 -19.69 3.97
CA PHE A 40 17.44 -20.02 2.89
C PHE A 40 18.34 -18.83 2.57
N LEU A 41 19.65 -19.07 2.53
CA LEU A 41 20.68 -18.09 2.21
C LEU A 41 21.26 -18.39 0.82
N LEU A 42 20.98 -17.49 -0.13
CA LEU A 42 21.50 -17.56 -1.49
C LEU A 42 22.66 -16.57 -1.63
N GLY A 43 23.79 -16.99 -2.19
CA GLY A 43 24.88 -16.07 -2.49
C GLY A 43 26.15 -16.81 -2.87
N PRO A 44 27.18 -16.14 -3.40
CA PRO A 44 28.42 -16.79 -3.83
C PRO A 44 29.18 -17.44 -2.65
N PRO A 45 30.16 -18.32 -2.92
CA PRO A 45 31.01 -18.87 -1.87
C PRO A 45 31.85 -17.75 -1.23
N GLY A 46 32.09 -17.86 0.08
CA GLY A 46 32.93 -16.90 0.82
C GLY A 46 32.19 -15.66 1.40
N VAL A 47 30.89 -15.52 1.20
CA VAL A 47 30.09 -14.38 1.74
C VAL A 47 29.61 -14.57 3.19
N ALA A 48 30.34 -15.36 3.98
CA ALA A 48 30.05 -15.62 5.40
C ALA A 48 28.66 -16.23 5.70
N LYS A 49 28.11 -17.08 4.80
CA LYS A 49 26.83 -17.80 5.06
C LYS A 49 26.91 -18.70 6.30
N SER A 50 28.01 -19.46 6.44
CA SER A 50 28.25 -20.34 7.60
C SER A 50 28.46 -19.55 8.89
N LEU A 51 28.96 -18.30 8.81
CA LEU A 51 29.09 -17.42 9.98
C LEU A 51 27.72 -17.15 10.60
N VAL A 52 26.70 -16.87 9.79
CA VAL A 52 25.32 -16.62 10.27
C VAL A 52 24.81 -17.78 11.10
N ALA A 53 25.03 -19.02 10.65
CA ALA A 53 24.65 -20.21 11.39
C ALA A 53 25.40 -20.37 12.71
N ARG A 54 26.72 -20.12 12.70
CA ARG A 54 27.54 -20.15 13.92
C ARG A 54 27.11 -19.08 14.92
N ARG A 55 26.79 -17.87 14.47
CA ARG A 55 26.24 -16.82 15.34
C ARG A 55 24.91 -17.23 15.93
N LEU A 56 24.00 -17.75 15.11
CA LEU A 56 22.68 -18.16 15.59
C LEU A 56 22.78 -19.27 16.65
N LYS A 57 23.78 -20.16 16.57
CA LYS A 57 24.06 -21.15 17.63
C LYS A 57 24.20 -20.51 19.01
N LEU A 58 24.94 -19.41 19.10
CA LEU A 58 25.24 -18.74 20.36
C LEU A 58 24.00 -18.08 20.98
N ALA A 59 22.95 -17.83 20.17
CA ALA A 59 21.72 -17.19 20.62
C ALA A 59 20.86 -18.06 21.52
N PHE A 60 21.05 -19.38 21.52
CA PHE A 60 20.24 -20.33 22.27
C PHE A 60 21.06 -21.03 23.34
N LYS A 61 20.46 -21.16 24.53
CA LYS A 61 21.08 -21.87 25.65
C LYS A 61 21.05 -23.38 25.40
N ASP A 62 22.16 -24.06 25.71
CA ASP A 62 22.32 -25.52 25.61
C ASP A 62 21.92 -26.11 24.24
N ALA A 63 22.08 -25.32 23.17
CA ALA A 63 21.64 -25.72 21.84
C ALA A 63 22.64 -26.65 21.15
N ASN A 64 22.17 -27.86 20.84
CA ASN A 64 22.89 -28.77 19.95
C ASN A 64 22.83 -28.23 18.52
N ALA A 65 23.99 -27.97 17.95
CA ALA A 65 24.12 -27.56 16.55
C ALA A 65 24.57 -28.74 15.69
N PHE A 66 23.97 -28.86 14.51
CA PHE A 66 24.37 -29.79 13.47
C PHE A 66 24.71 -28.98 12.21
N GLU A 67 25.96 -29.08 11.77
CA GLU A 67 26.48 -28.42 10.56
C GLU A 67 26.93 -29.50 9.59
N TYR A 68 26.47 -29.43 8.34
CA TYR A 68 26.82 -30.41 7.32
C TYR A 68 26.83 -29.78 5.92
N LEU A 69 27.87 -30.09 5.14
CA LEU A 69 28.02 -29.69 3.74
C LEU A 69 27.49 -30.80 2.83
N MET A 70 26.42 -30.52 2.09
CA MET A 70 25.79 -31.48 1.20
C MET A 70 26.62 -31.70 -0.06
N SER A 71 26.72 -32.97 -0.46
CA SER A 71 27.30 -33.41 -1.72
C SER A 71 26.36 -34.39 -2.41
N ARG A 72 26.59 -34.62 -3.71
CA ARG A 72 25.82 -35.62 -4.48
C ARG A 72 25.98 -37.05 -3.96
N PHE A 73 26.99 -37.30 -3.13
CA PHE A 73 27.28 -38.60 -2.53
C PHE A 73 26.86 -38.68 -1.06
N SER A 74 26.33 -37.59 -0.49
CA SER A 74 25.93 -37.56 0.92
C SER A 74 24.85 -38.59 1.16
N THR A 75 25.02 -39.35 2.23
CA THR A 75 24.13 -40.45 2.58
C THR A 75 23.22 -40.07 3.77
N PRO A 76 22.03 -40.68 3.89
CA PRO A 76 21.19 -40.49 5.08
C PRO A 76 21.89 -40.82 6.40
N ASP A 77 22.89 -41.72 6.38
CA ASP A 77 23.65 -42.14 7.55
C ASP A 77 24.51 -41.01 8.14
N GLU A 78 25.04 -40.14 7.28
CA GLU A 78 25.86 -39.00 7.70
C GLU A 78 25.02 -37.87 8.31
N ILE A 79 23.73 -37.80 7.97
CA ILE A 79 22.84 -36.69 8.35
C ILE A 79 21.94 -37.07 9.51
N PHE A 80 21.36 -38.28 9.46
CA PHE A 80 20.40 -38.77 10.44
C PHE A 80 21.00 -39.80 11.42
N GLY A 81 22.26 -40.19 11.20
CA GLY A 81 23.00 -41.14 12.01
C GLY A 81 23.04 -42.54 11.40
N PRO A 82 24.12 -43.31 11.66
CA PRO A 82 24.32 -44.64 11.10
C PRO A 82 23.30 -45.63 11.67
N VAL A 83 23.04 -46.70 10.91
CA VAL A 83 22.19 -47.81 11.37
C VAL A 83 22.90 -48.56 12.50
N SER A 84 22.15 -48.85 13.57
CA SER A 84 22.62 -49.62 14.71
C SER A 84 22.75 -51.10 14.34
N ILE A 85 23.99 -51.56 14.14
CA ILE A 85 24.28 -52.95 13.77
C ILE A 85 23.87 -53.92 14.88
N SER A 86 24.03 -53.53 16.15
CA SER A 86 23.61 -54.35 17.30
C SER A 86 22.10 -54.56 17.32
N LYS A 87 21.32 -53.49 17.19
CA LYS A 87 19.85 -53.60 17.16
C LYS A 87 19.34 -54.38 15.94
N LEU A 88 19.94 -54.17 14.78
CA LEU A 88 19.58 -54.92 13.58
C LEU A 88 19.91 -56.42 13.74
N LYS A 89 21.05 -56.75 14.36
CA LYS A 89 21.50 -58.14 14.49
C LYS A 89 20.82 -58.89 15.64
N ASP A 90 20.63 -58.23 16.78
CA ASP A 90 20.20 -58.87 18.03
C ASP A 90 18.68 -58.75 18.26
N GLU A 91 18.04 -57.70 17.72
CA GLU A 91 16.61 -57.39 17.94
C GLU A 91 15.78 -57.38 16.64
N ASP A 92 16.40 -57.60 15.47
CA ASP A 92 15.77 -57.50 14.13
C ASP A 92 15.06 -56.15 13.89
N THR A 93 15.57 -55.08 14.52
CA THR A 93 15.01 -53.73 14.43
C THR A 93 15.91 -52.80 13.62
N TYR A 94 15.33 -52.19 12.56
CA TYR A 94 16.03 -51.18 11.76
C TYR A 94 15.95 -49.81 12.46
N GLU A 95 16.97 -49.48 13.24
CA GLU A 95 17.07 -48.20 13.95
C GLU A 95 18.41 -47.52 13.74
N ARG A 96 18.40 -46.17 13.69
CA ARG A 96 19.58 -45.32 13.57
C ARG A 96 20.02 -44.74 14.91
N ILE A 97 21.34 -44.58 15.05
CA ILE A 97 21.97 -43.91 16.19
C ILE A 97 21.93 -42.39 15.93
N THR A 98 20.91 -41.73 16.44
CA THR A 98 20.63 -40.32 16.12
C THR A 98 21.39 -39.30 16.98
N LYS A 99 22.05 -39.75 18.05
CA LYS A 99 22.75 -38.86 19.00
C LYS A 99 23.91 -38.14 18.31
N GLY A 100 23.89 -36.80 18.33
CA GLY A 100 24.89 -35.97 17.67
C GLY A 100 24.58 -35.64 16.19
N TYR A 101 23.45 -36.14 15.68
CA TYR A 101 22.98 -35.91 14.32
C TYR A 101 21.73 -35.03 14.31
N LEU A 102 21.28 -34.67 13.10
CA LEU A 102 20.16 -33.78 12.83
C LEU A 102 18.90 -34.06 13.69
N PRO A 103 18.45 -35.32 13.94
CA PRO A 103 17.24 -35.57 14.72
C PRO A 103 17.31 -35.11 16.19
N THR A 104 18.50 -34.82 16.72
CA THR A 104 18.72 -34.35 18.09
C THR A 104 19.18 -32.89 18.18
N ALA A 105 19.34 -32.22 17.03
CA ALA A 105 19.84 -30.86 16.95
C ALA A 105 18.72 -29.82 17.09
N SER A 106 19.00 -28.76 17.83
CA SER A 106 18.11 -27.59 17.94
C SER A 106 18.34 -26.59 16.82
N ILE A 107 19.57 -26.54 16.30
CA ILE A 107 19.98 -25.62 15.25
C ILE A 107 20.68 -26.43 14.17
N VAL A 108 20.18 -26.32 12.94
CA VAL A 108 20.67 -27.11 11.81
C VAL A 108 21.13 -26.15 10.73
N PHE A 109 22.37 -26.35 10.27
CA PHE A 109 22.93 -25.67 9.11
C PHE A 109 23.29 -26.67 8.02
N LEU A 110 22.65 -26.51 6.85
CA LEU A 110 22.87 -27.36 5.68
C LEU A 110 23.42 -26.50 4.55
N ASP A 111 24.69 -26.65 4.24
CA ASP A 111 25.31 -25.96 3.11
C ASP A 111 25.16 -26.79 1.82
N GLU A 112 25.07 -26.13 0.68
CA GLU A 112 24.85 -26.74 -0.63
C GLU A 112 23.59 -27.64 -0.72
N ILE A 113 22.49 -27.21 -0.09
CA ILE A 113 21.28 -28.03 0.10
C ILE A 113 20.72 -28.69 -1.17
N TRP A 114 20.89 -28.07 -2.34
CA TRP A 114 20.38 -28.59 -3.61
C TRP A 114 21.16 -29.79 -4.14
N LYS A 115 22.33 -30.11 -3.57
CA LYS A 115 23.12 -31.30 -3.93
C LYS A 115 22.69 -32.55 -3.17
N ALA A 116 21.76 -32.44 -2.21
CA ALA A 116 21.29 -33.57 -1.41
C ALA A 116 20.51 -34.58 -2.27
N GLY A 117 20.69 -35.88 -2.02
CA GLY A 117 19.95 -36.93 -2.72
C GLY A 117 18.46 -37.01 -2.32
N PRO A 118 17.58 -37.64 -3.13
CA PRO A 118 16.13 -37.67 -2.88
C PRO A 118 15.71 -38.24 -1.52
N ALA A 119 16.44 -39.24 -1.00
CA ALA A 119 16.15 -39.83 0.31
C ALA A 119 16.33 -38.83 1.47
N ILE A 120 17.34 -37.95 1.36
CA ILE A 120 17.61 -36.89 2.32
C ILE A 120 16.53 -35.82 2.21
N GLN A 121 16.22 -35.38 1.00
CA GLN A 121 15.19 -34.37 0.73
C GLN A 121 13.83 -34.76 1.33
N ASN A 122 13.38 -35.99 1.09
CA ASN A 122 12.10 -36.49 1.62
C ASN A 122 12.07 -36.53 3.16
N SER A 123 13.18 -36.93 3.78
CA SER A 123 13.30 -36.92 5.24
C SER A 123 13.32 -35.51 5.81
N LEU A 124 13.97 -34.56 5.12
CA LEU A 124 13.98 -33.16 5.51
C LEU A 124 12.59 -32.52 5.42
N LEU A 125 11.75 -32.90 4.46
CA LEU A 125 10.37 -32.39 4.37
C LEU A 125 9.56 -32.68 5.64
N THR A 126 9.65 -33.90 6.16
CA THR A 126 8.98 -34.28 7.42
C THR A 126 9.60 -33.56 8.62
N VAL A 127 10.92 -33.41 8.66
CA VAL A 127 11.60 -32.73 9.78
C VAL A 127 11.25 -31.23 9.80
N ILE A 128 11.24 -30.56 8.65
CA ILE A 128 10.93 -29.11 8.61
C ILE A 128 9.46 -28.86 8.95
N ASN A 129 8.54 -29.69 8.44
CA ASN A 129 7.11 -29.46 8.58
C ASN A 129 6.54 -29.90 9.92
N GLU A 130 6.82 -31.15 10.29
CA GLU A 130 6.20 -31.81 11.44
C GLU A 130 7.12 -31.79 12.66
N LYS A 131 8.38 -31.35 12.49
CA LYS A 131 9.42 -31.43 13.54
C LYS A 131 9.56 -32.86 14.05
N ILE A 132 9.47 -33.80 13.12
CA ILE A 132 9.43 -35.24 13.37
C ILE A 132 10.39 -35.96 12.41
N TYR A 133 11.09 -36.96 12.94
CA TYR A 133 11.92 -37.89 12.19
C TYR A 133 11.43 -39.33 12.40
N ARG A 134 11.28 -40.09 11.31
CA ARG A 134 10.91 -41.51 11.36
C ARG A 134 12.16 -42.37 11.46
N ASN A 135 12.40 -42.94 12.62
CA ASN A 135 13.53 -43.82 12.90
C ASN A 135 13.07 -45.28 12.93
N GLY A 136 13.05 -45.92 11.75
CA GLY A 136 12.49 -47.27 11.63
C GLY A 136 10.99 -47.29 11.91
N GLN A 137 10.59 -48.06 12.91
CA GLN A 137 9.19 -48.17 13.36
C GLN A 137 8.78 -47.01 14.29
N PHE A 138 9.73 -46.28 14.86
CA PHE A 138 9.47 -45.24 15.84
C PHE A 138 9.52 -43.85 15.23
N THR A 139 8.79 -42.94 15.84
CA THR A 139 8.75 -41.53 15.45
C THR A 139 9.37 -40.70 16.56
N VAL A 140 10.37 -39.89 16.22
CA VAL A 140 11.12 -39.05 17.18
C VAL A 140 10.82 -37.60 16.90
N ARG A 141 10.47 -36.83 17.94
CA ARG A 141 10.31 -35.39 17.84
C ARG A 141 11.68 -34.72 17.78
N VAL A 142 11.91 -33.90 16.77
CA VAL A 142 13.14 -33.13 16.57
C VAL A 142 12.99 -31.80 17.30
N PRO A 143 13.91 -31.42 18.21
CA PRO A 143 13.85 -30.16 18.96
C PRO A 143 14.29 -28.94 18.11
N LEU A 144 13.97 -28.95 16.81
CA LEU A 144 14.46 -28.01 15.82
C LEU A 144 13.83 -26.63 15.97
N LYS A 145 14.60 -25.69 16.51
CA LYS A 145 14.26 -24.27 16.64
C LYS A 145 14.61 -23.47 15.38
N ALA A 146 15.76 -23.76 14.79
CA ALA A 146 16.24 -23.06 13.59
C ALA A 146 16.80 -24.02 12.56
N LEU A 147 16.40 -23.83 11.30
CA LEU A 147 17.04 -24.47 10.16
C LEU A 147 17.47 -23.41 9.16
N ILE A 148 18.77 -23.35 8.92
CA ILE A 148 19.40 -22.47 7.94
C ILE A 148 19.92 -23.37 6.83
N ALA A 149 19.46 -23.16 5.60
CA ALA A 149 20.07 -23.76 4.43
C ALA A 149 20.80 -22.70 3.62
N ALA A 150 21.91 -23.08 3.02
CA ALA A 150 22.68 -22.23 2.12
C ALA A 150 22.91 -22.93 0.78
N SER A 151 23.02 -22.13 -0.28
CA SER A 151 23.54 -22.59 -1.57
C SER A 151 24.05 -21.42 -2.39
N ASN A 152 24.90 -21.73 -3.37
CA ASN A 152 25.34 -20.78 -4.39
C ASN A 152 24.38 -20.72 -5.58
N GLU A 153 23.44 -21.67 -5.68
CA GLU A 153 22.49 -21.79 -6.79
C GLU A 153 21.04 -21.92 -6.30
N LEU A 154 20.10 -21.70 -7.20
CA LEU A 154 18.68 -22.00 -7.00
C LEU A 154 18.40 -23.47 -7.38
N PRO A 155 17.32 -24.09 -6.85
CA PRO A 155 17.01 -25.48 -7.17
C PRO A 155 16.77 -25.65 -8.67
N ALA A 156 17.29 -26.75 -9.22
CA ALA A 156 17.03 -27.11 -10.62
C ALA A 156 15.54 -27.45 -10.83
N LYS A 157 14.97 -26.93 -11.92
CA LYS A 157 13.56 -27.17 -12.29
C LYS A 157 13.35 -28.64 -12.66
N GLY A 158 12.27 -29.24 -12.18
CA GLY A 158 11.91 -30.62 -12.48
C GLY A 158 12.59 -31.71 -11.65
N GLU A 159 13.47 -31.37 -10.69
CA GLU A 159 14.13 -32.34 -9.80
C GLU A 159 13.34 -32.62 -8.51
N GLY A 160 12.11 -32.11 -8.37
CA GLY A 160 11.28 -32.26 -7.17
C GLY A 160 11.74 -31.40 -5.97
N LEU A 161 12.74 -30.54 -6.16
CA LEU A 161 13.28 -29.65 -5.14
C LEU A 161 12.35 -28.50 -4.75
N GLU A 162 11.36 -28.19 -5.58
CA GLU A 162 10.36 -27.13 -5.36
C GLU A 162 9.60 -27.32 -4.05
N ALA A 163 9.25 -28.57 -3.72
CA ALA A 163 8.55 -28.91 -2.49
C ALA A 163 9.37 -28.58 -1.23
N LEU A 164 10.70 -28.76 -1.32
CA LEU A 164 11.64 -28.41 -0.25
C LEU A 164 11.88 -26.89 -0.22
N TYR A 165 12.00 -26.26 -1.40
CA TYR A 165 12.19 -24.82 -1.50
C TYR A 165 11.01 -24.02 -0.94
N ASP A 166 9.77 -24.49 -1.12
CA ASP A 166 8.60 -23.88 -0.47
C ASP A 166 8.67 -23.96 1.07
N ARG A 167 9.46 -24.90 1.65
CA ARG A 167 9.60 -25.02 3.12
C ARG A 167 10.43 -23.92 3.75
N PHE A 168 11.31 -23.28 2.99
CA PHE A 168 12.08 -22.12 3.43
C PHE A 168 11.23 -20.87 3.30
N LEU A 169 10.74 -20.38 4.45
CA LEU A 169 9.85 -19.23 4.50
C LEU A 169 10.59 -17.96 4.10
N ILE A 170 11.71 -17.69 4.78
CA ILE A 170 12.57 -16.54 4.47
C ILE A 170 13.62 -16.97 3.45
N ARG A 171 13.78 -16.17 2.41
CA ARG A 171 14.80 -16.33 1.37
C ARG A 171 15.59 -15.03 1.32
N GLN A 172 16.88 -15.11 1.63
CA GLN A 172 17.76 -13.96 1.71
C GLN A 172 18.92 -14.11 0.74
N PHE A 173 19.08 -13.12 -0.14
CA PHE A 173 20.30 -12.97 -0.92
C PHE A 173 21.41 -12.34 -0.06
N VAL A 174 22.59 -12.95 -0.08
CA VAL A 174 23.77 -12.53 0.69
C VAL A 174 24.89 -12.19 -0.29
N GLY A 175 25.09 -10.89 -0.54
CA GLY A 175 26.16 -10.37 -1.38
C GLY A 175 27.51 -10.26 -0.66
N CYS A 176 28.53 -9.86 -1.42
CA CYS A 176 29.82 -9.43 -0.87
C CYS A 176 29.68 -8.15 -0.04
N ILE A 177 30.75 -7.73 0.64
CA ILE A 177 30.80 -6.42 1.30
C ILE A 177 30.91 -5.35 0.22
N GLU A 178 30.04 -4.35 0.27
CA GLU A 178 29.95 -3.26 -0.71
C GLU A 178 30.61 -1.96 -0.22
N GLN A 179 30.51 -1.66 1.08
CA GLN A 179 31.07 -0.44 1.66
C GLN A 179 32.57 -0.60 1.92
N GLU A 180 33.38 0.30 1.33
CA GLU A 180 34.83 0.31 1.48
C GLU A 180 35.28 0.32 2.95
N TYR A 181 34.62 1.11 3.80
CA TYR A 181 34.92 1.17 5.22
C TYR A 181 34.70 -0.17 5.94
N ALA A 182 33.60 -0.88 5.64
CA ALA A 182 33.33 -2.18 6.24
C ALA A 182 34.32 -3.24 5.73
N PHE A 183 34.73 -3.13 4.47
CA PHE A 183 35.75 -3.98 3.87
C PHE A 183 37.12 -3.77 4.55
N ASP A 184 37.54 -2.52 4.74
CA ASP A 184 38.79 -2.15 5.43
C ASP A 184 38.82 -2.70 6.87
N GLN A 185 37.71 -2.59 7.60
CA GLN A 185 37.59 -3.16 8.94
C GLN A 185 37.67 -4.69 8.94
N MET A 186 37.04 -5.34 7.96
CA MET A 186 37.10 -6.79 7.81
C MET A 186 38.52 -7.27 7.54
N ILE A 187 39.22 -6.69 6.57
CA ILE A 187 40.58 -7.15 6.20
C ILE A 187 41.65 -6.78 7.25
N SER A 188 41.42 -5.73 8.03
CA SER A 188 42.31 -5.35 9.14
C SER A 188 42.05 -6.15 10.42
N SER A 189 40.93 -6.85 10.50
CA SER A 189 40.64 -7.76 11.61
C SER A 189 41.57 -9.00 11.53
N THR A 190 42.48 -9.12 12.48
CA THR A 190 43.50 -10.19 12.51
C THR A 190 43.05 -11.44 13.25
N ARG A 191 41.87 -11.40 13.90
CA ARG A 191 41.29 -12.53 14.64
C ARG A 191 39.78 -12.56 14.44
N GLU A 192 39.27 -13.70 13.99
CA GLU A 192 37.85 -14.05 14.16
C GLU A 192 37.63 -14.34 15.64
N ILE A 193 37.13 -13.35 16.39
CA ILE A 193 36.71 -13.54 17.77
C ILE A 193 35.25 -13.97 17.74
N GLU A 194 34.95 -15.18 18.23
CA GLU A 194 33.57 -15.55 18.51
C GLU A 194 33.05 -14.67 19.66
N PRO A 195 31.86 -14.06 19.52
CA PRO A 195 31.33 -13.18 20.53
C PRO A 195 30.92 -14.00 21.75
N GLU A 196 31.28 -13.53 22.94
CA GLU A 196 30.77 -14.12 24.17
C GLU A 196 29.37 -13.58 24.43
N ILE A 197 28.35 -14.40 24.19
CA ILE A 197 26.97 -14.05 24.53
C ILE A 197 26.72 -14.40 26.00
N PRO A 198 26.41 -13.41 26.87
CA PRO A 198 26.08 -13.69 28.26
C PRO A 198 24.93 -14.69 28.36
N GLU A 199 25.05 -15.69 29.26
CA GLU A 199 24.01 -16.72 29.44
C GLU A 199 22.61 -16.14 29.69
N LYS A 200 22.54 -14.96 30.33
CA LYS A 200 21.27 -14.25 30.60
C LYS A 200 20.59 -13.72 29.34
N LEU A 201 21.33 -13.51 28.25
CA LEU A 201 20.80 -13.07 26.95
C LEU A 201 20.44 -14.26 26.05
N GLN A 202 20.98 -15.44 26.31
CA GLN A 202 20.65 -16.63 25.54
C GLN A 202 19.18 -17.04 25.73
N VAL A 203 18.55 -17.49 24.65
CA VAL A 203 17.16 -17.93 24.64
C VAL A 203 17.10 -19.39 25.11
N ASN A 204 16.50 -19.59 26.27
CA ASN A 204 16.19 -20.92 26.82
C ASN A 204 14.84 -21.43 26.27
N ASP A 205 14.49 -22.69 26.58
CA ASP A 205 13.25 -23.31 26.11
C ASP A 205 11.99 -22.61 26.64
N GLU A 206 12.02 -22.12 27.89
CA GLU A 206 10.90 -21.40 28.49
C GLU A 206 10.59 -20.10 27.73
N LEU A 207 11.62 -19.27 27.48
CA LEU A 207 11.48 -18.03 26.72
C LEU A 207 11.06 -18.30 25.28
N TYR A 208 11.63 -19.34 24.65
CA TYR A 208 11.25 -19.73 23.29
C TYR A 208 9.77 -20.12 23.21
N ASN A 209 9.29 -20.98 24.11
CA ASN A 209 7.88 -21.40 24.15
C ASN A 209 6.94 -20.23 24.47
N GLN A 210 7.39 -19.29 25.31
CA GLN A 210 6.66 -18.05 25.57
C GLN A 210 6.55 -17.20 24.30
N ILE A 211 7.64 -16.98 23.57
CA ILE A 211 7.63 -16.24 22.30
C ILE A 211 6.64 -16.88 21.32
N GLN A 212 6.69 -18.20 21.15
CA GLN A 212 5.78 -18.94 20.28
C GLN A 212 4.31 -18.71 20.68
N THR A 213 3.97 -18.90 21.96
CA THR A 213 2.59 -18.81 22.44
C THR A 213 2.04 -17.39 22.42
N GLU A 214 2.84 -16.39 22.82
CA GLU A 214 2.39 -14.99 22.88
C GLU A 214 2.31 -14.35 21.49
N SER A 215 3.19 -14.76 20.56
CA SER A 215 3.13 -14.27 19.18
C SER A 215 1.80 -14.63 18.50
N GLU A 216 1.22 -15.80 18.77
CA GLU A 216 -0.07 -16.20 18.20
C GLU A 216 -1.23 -15.29 18.62
N LYS A 217 -1.11 -14.62 19.76
CA LYS A 217 -2.12 -13.69 20.31
C LYS A 217 -2.07 -12.30 19.69
N VAL A 218 -1.01 -11.98 18.94
CA VAL A 218 -0.87 -10.67 18.29
C VAL A 218 -2.00 -10.44 17.29
N GLY A 219 -2.67 -9.30 17.46
CA GLY A 219 -3.83 -8.91 16.66
C GLY A 219 -3.47 -8.64 15.19
N ILE A 220 -4.39 -8.94 14.29
CA ILE A 220 -4.28 -8.59 12.87
C ILE A 220 -5.41 -7.63 12.55
N HIS A 221 -5.04 -6.41 12.17
CA HIS A 221 -6.01 -5.40 11.74
C HIS A 221 -6.54 -5.72 10.34
N TYR A 222 -7.78 -5.33 10.03
CA TYR A 222 -8.42 -5.67 8.74
C TYR A 222 -7.62 -5.17 7.52
N THR A 223 -6.92 -4.04 7.66
CA THR A 223 -6.09 -3.46 6.61
C THR A 223 -4.90 -4.33 6.22
N ILE A 224 -4.39 -5.17 7.13
CA ILE A 224 -3.34 -6.14 6.81
C ILE A 224 -3.89 -7.26 5.92
N PHE A 225 -5.14 -7.69 6.13
CA PHE A 225 -5.79 -8.65 5.23
C PHE A 225 -6.04 -8.04 3.86
N GLU A 226 -6.49 -6.79 3.80
CA GLU A 226 -6.67 -6.08 2.53
C GLU A 226 -5.35 -5.94 1.78
N LEU A 227 -4.26 -5.59 2.48
CA LEU A 227 -2.91 -5.54 1.92
C LEU A 227 -2.49 -6.89 1.34
N ILE A 228 -2.70 -8.00 2.06
CA ILE A 228 -2.40 -9.36 1.57
C ILE A 228 -3.22 -9.68 0.32
N HIS A 229 -4.51 -9.35 0.30
CA HIS A 229 -5.36 -9.54 -0.88
C HIS A 229 -4.89 -8.69 -2.07
N ASN A 230 -4.41 -7.47 -1.82
CA ASN A 230 -3.83 -6.61 -2.85
C ASN A 230 -2.57 -7.24 -3.44
N ILE A 231 -1.61 -7.67 -2.60
CA ILE A 231 -0.40 -8.35 -3.06
C ILE A 231 -0.75 -9.58 -3.89
N LYS A 232 -1.69 -10.41 -3.43
CA LYS A 232 -2.12 -11.61 -4.17
C LYS A 232 -2.67 -11.25 -5.56
N ARG A 233 -3.53 -10.23 -5.66
CA ARG A 233 -4.08 -9.75 -6.94
C ARG A 233 -3.01 -9.19 -7.87
N GLU A 234 -2.08 -8.40 -7.36
CA GLU A 234 -0.98 -7.83 -8.14
C GLU A 234 -0.02 -8.91 -8.66
N ILE A 235 0.26 -9.94 -7.85
CA ILE A 235 1.04 -11.11 -8.29
C ILE A 235 0.30 -11.87 -9.41
N GLU A 236 -1.01 -12.08 -9.28
CA GLU A 236 -1.83 -12.72 -10.32
C GLU A 236 -1.86 -11.91 -11.63
N GLN A 237 -1.95 -10.58 -11.52
CA GLN A 237 -1.87 -9.68 -12.67
C GLN A 237 -0.50 -9.73 -13.34
N TYR A 238 0.58 -9.64 -12.56
CA TYR A 238 1.95 -9.80 -13.06
C TYR A 238 2.13 -11.14 -13.78
N ASN A 239 1.67 -12.24 -13.18
CA ASN A 239 1.78 -13.58 -13.77
C ASN A 239 1.02 -13.75 -15.07
N THR A 240 -0.04 -12.95 -15.29
CA THR A 240 -0.83 -12.94 -16.52
C THR A 240 -0.19 -12.07 -17.61
N GLY A 241 0.48 -10.97 -17.21
CA GLY A 241 1.12 -10.02 -18.13
C GLY A 241 2.60 -10.27 -18.43
N ARG A 242 3.25 -11.23 -17.76
CA ARG A 242 4.67 -11.57 -17.95
C ARG A 242 4.93 -12.22 -19.31
N ASP A 243 6.18 -12.12 -19.77
CA ASP A 243 6.67 -12.92 -20.89
C ASP A 243 6.64 -14.41 -20.57
N GLU A 244 6.33 -15.25 -21.57
CA GLU A 244 6.27 -16.72 -21.41
C GLU A 244 7.58 -17.33 -20.88
N ASN A 245 8.72 -16.71 -21.20
CA ASN A 245 10.05 -17.16 -20.79
C ASN A 245 10.43 -16.78 -19.35
N THR A 246 9.73 -15.81 -18.75
CA THR A 246 9.99 -15.36 -17.37
C THR A 246 9.15 -16.23 -16.45
N PRO A 247 9.68 -16.90 -15.41
CA PRO A 247 8.93 -17.82 -14.57
C PRO A 247 7.90 -17.10 -13.67
N PRO A 248 6.76 -17.75 -13.36
CA PRO A 248 5.72 -17.12 -12.55
C PRO A 248 6.18 -16.99 -11.11
N ILE A 249 5.61 -16.03 -10.40
CA ILE A 249 5.71 -15.93 -8.96
C ILE A 249 4.61 -16.83 -8.39
N TYR A 250 4.99 -17.92 -7.73
CA TYR A 250 4.03 -18.83 -7.10
C TYR A 250 4.12 -18.74 -5.57
N VAL A 251 2.99 -18.43 -4.93
CA VAL A 251 2.91 -18.35 -3.47
C VAL A 251 1.79 -19.27 -3.00
N SER A 252 2.17 -20.34 -2.31
CA SER A 252 1.22 -21.31 -1.77
C SER A 252 0.39 -20.73 -0.61
N ASP A 253 -0.83 -21.23 -0.39
CA ASP A 253 -1.66 -20.85 0.76
C ASP A 253 -0.95 -21.14 2.10
N ARG A 254 -0.15 -22.21 2.13
CA ARG A 254 0.73 -22.54 3.25
C ARG A 254 1.70 -21.39 3.55
N ARG A 255 2.37 -20.88 2.52
CA ARG A 255 3.33 -19.78 2.63
C ARG A 255 2.66 -18.53 3.16
N TRP A 256 1.47 -18.16 2.68
CA TRP A 256 0.68 -17.05 3.23
C TRP A 256 0.41 -17.19 4.72
N LYS A 257 -0.07 -18.35 5.17
CA LYS A 257 -0.32 -18.62 6.60
C LYS A 257 0.96 -18.47 7.43
N LYS A 258 2.09 -18.93 6.89
CA LYS A 258 3.40 -18.90 7.56
C LYS A 258 3.99 -17.48 7.62
N ILE A 259 3.82 -16.69 6.55
CA ILE A 259 4.17 -15.26 6.53
C ILE A 259 3.44 -14.53 7.66
N VAL A 260 2.13 -14.73 7.83
CA VAL A 260 1.37 -14.08 8.91
C VAL A 260 1.91 -14.46 10.29
N GLY A 261 2.29 -15.72 10.50
CA GLY A 261 2.94 -16.15 11.75
C GLY A 261 4.28 -15.46 12.00
N LEU A 262 5.08 -15.28 10.95
CA LEU A 262 6.34 -14.53 11.01
C LEU A 262 6.10 -13.05 11.38
N LEU A 263 5.11 -12.40 10.76
CA LEU A 263 4.76 -11.00 11.04
C LEU A 263 4.26 -10.80 12.47
N ARG A 264 3.45 -11.73 12.97
CA ARG A 264 3.04 -11.76 14.38
C ARG A 264 4.24 -11.87 15.32
N THR A 265 5.19 -12.73 14.99
CA THR A 265 6.43 -12.88 15.76
C THR A 265 7.25 -11.58 15.74
N SER A 266 7.38 -10.93 14.57
CA SER A 266 8.05 -9.62 14.45
C SER A 266 7.39 -8.58 15.35
N ALA A 267 6.07 -8.43 15.27
CA ALA A 267 5.31 -7.48 16.09
C ALA A 267 5.47 -7.75 17.58
N TYR A 268 5.37 -9.02 18.02
CA TYR A 268 5.57 -9.40 19.43
C TYR A 268 6.98 -9.06 19.93
N LEU A 269 8.02 -9.39 19.18
CA LEU A 269 9.42 -9.10 19.55
C LEU A 269 9.73 -7.60 19.54
N ASN A 270 8.98 -6.81 18.77
CA ASN A 270 9.01 -5.34 18.82
C ASN A 270 8.06 -4.75 19.89
N GLU A 271 7.43 -5.58 20.74
CA GLU A 271 6.48 -5.18 21.79
C GLU A 271 5.23 -4.45 21.27
N SER A 272 4.75 -4.81 20.08
CA SER A 272 3.49 -4.31 19.54
C SER A 272 2.34 -5.31 19.74
N PRO A 273 1.14 -4.84 20.14
CA PRO A 273 -0.04 -5.70 20.29
C PRO A 273 -0.64 -6.16 18.95
N GLY A 274 -0.21 -5.59 17.81
CA GLY A 274 -0.72 -5.92 16.49
C GLY A 274 0.30 -5.71 15.39
N ILE A 275 0.07 -6.32 14.23
CA ILE A 275 0.94 -6.16 13.05
C ILE A 275 0.83 -4.73 12.49
N HIS A 276 1.98 -4.12 12.21
CA HIS A 276 2.11 -2.80 11.59
C HIS A 276 2.43 -2.90 10.09
N PHE A 277 2.24 -1.79 9.35
CA PHE A 277 2.61 -1.73 7.94
C PHE A 277 4.11 -1.93 7.73
N SER A 278 4.92 -1.44 8.67
CA SER A 278 6.36 -1.69 8.70
C SER A 278 6.73 -3.18 8.71
N ASP A 279 6.01 -4.02 9.46
CA ASP A 279 6.28 -5.46 9.50
C ASP A 279 6.04 -6.10 8.12
N CYS A 280 5.08 -5.60 7.34
CA CYS A 280 4.74 -6.14 6.02
C CYS A 280 5.89 -6.04 5.01
N LEU A 281 6.88 -5.17 5.22
CA LEU A 281 8.10 -5.16 4.40
C LEU A 281 8.90 -6.47 4.48
N LEU A 282 8.75 -7.24 5.56
CA LEU A 282 9.37 -8.57 5.67
C LEU A 282 8.81 -9.57 4.66
N MET A 283 7.61 -9.33 4.10
CA MET A 283 7.06 -10.18 3.05
C MET A 283 7.94 -10.20 1.80
N SER A 284 8.72 -9.14 1.53
CA SER A 284 9.59 -9.12 0.36
C SER A 284 10.65 -10.22 0.39
N ALA A 285 11.08 -10.65 1.57
CA ALA A 285 12.00 -11.77 1.75
C ALA A 285 11.32 -13.15 1.65
N CYS A 286 9.98 -13.20 1.59
CA CYS A 286 9.21 -14.44 1.65
C CYS A 286 8.50 -14.79 0.33
N LEU A 287 8.30 -13.83 -0.58
CA LEU A 287 7.44 -14.03 -1.75
C LEU A 287 8.18 -14.40 -3.04
N TRP A 288 9.48 -14.10 -3.15
CA TRP A 288 10.27 -14.33 -4.37
C TRP A 288 10.82 -15.76 -4.45
N ASP A 289 10.80 -16.37 -5.64
CA ASP A 289 11.47 -17.65 -5.93
C ASP A 289 12.81 -17.45 -6.66
N GLU A 290 12.89 -16.45 -7.54
CA GLU A 290 14.10 -16.09 -8.30
C GLU A 290 14.58 -14.66 -7.99
N ILE A 291 15.90 -14.40 -8.06
CA ILE A 291 16.48 -13.08 -7.74
C ILE A 291 15.88 -11.97 -8.63
N SER A 292 15.59 -12.28 -9.89
CA SER A 292 14.96 -11.34 -10.84
C SER A 292 13.59 -10.84 -10.39
N GLN A 293 12.89 -11.59 -9.52
CA GLN A 293 11.58 -11.24 -9.01
C GLN A 293 11.65 -10.28 -7.82
N LEU A 294 12.82 -10.11 -7.18
CA LEU A 294 12.97 -9.26 -5.98
C LEU A 294 12.50 -7.82 -6.21
N PRO A 295 12.95 -7.08 -7.24
CA PRO A 295 12.50 -5.70 -7.44
C PRO A 295 10.99 -5.59 -7.64
N ILE A 296 10.40 -6.56 -8.35
CA ILE A 296 8.95 -6.61 -8.62
C ILE A 296 8.17 -6.86 -7.33
N ILE A 297 8.61 -7.82 -6.52
CA ILE A 297 7.99 -8.13 -5.23
C ILE A 297 8.10 -6.93 -4.27
N GLU A 298 9.26 -6.27 -4.22
CA GLU A 298 9.45 -5.08 -3.39
C GLU A 298 8.47 -3.97 -3.80
N GLU A 299 8.36 -3.71 -5.10
CA GLU A 299 7.41 -2.73 -5.63
C GLU A 299 5.96 -3.08 -5.29
N ILE A 300 5.53 -4.32 -5.51
CA ILE A 300 4.17 -4.79 -5.20
C ILE A 300 3.86 -4.62 -3.71
N VAL A 301 4.80 -4.98 -2.82
CA VAL A 301 4.64 -4.83 -1.37
C VAL A 301 4.55 -3.35 -0.98
N GLU A 302 5.44 -2.51 -1.50
CA GLU A 302 5.47 -1.07 -1.21
C GLU A 302 4.18 -0.37 -1.68
N GLN A 303 3.73 -0.65 -2.91
CA GLN A 303 2.47 -0.11 -3.42
C GLN A 303 1.26 -0.62 -2.61
N SER A 304 1.28 -1.88 -2.19
CA SER A 304 0.21 -2.45 -1.36
C SER A 304 0.17 -1.84 0.04
N ILE A 305 1.33 -1.48 0.60
CA ILE A 305 1.41 -0.72 1.86
C ILE A 305 0.84 0.70 1.66
N ALA A 306 1.26 1.41 0.61
CA ALA A 306 0.76 2.75 0.32
C ALA A 306 -0.77 2.76 0.16
N ARG A 307 -1.30 1.82 -0.64
CA ARG A 307 -2.76 1.64 -0.78
C ARG A 307 -3.42 1.24 0.53
N GLY A 308 -2.80 0.36 1.33
CA GLY A 308 -3.32 -0.04 2.63
C GLY A 308 -3.41 1.11 3.63
N ILE A 309 -2.43 2.02 3.63
CA ILE A 309 -2.46 3.26 4.43
C ILE A 309 -3.57 4.16 3.91
N ASN A 310 -3.68 4.38 2.60
CA ASN A 310 -4.74 5.20 2.02
C ASN A 310 -6.15 4.63 2.29
N THR A 311 -6.34 3.31 2.24
CA THR A 311 -7.63 2.70 2.61
C THR A 311 -7.88 2.81 4.12
N TYR A 312 -6.85 2.65 4.96
CA TYR A 312 -6.98 2.82 6.41
C TYR A 312 -7.48 4.23 6.76
N LEU A 313 -6.99 5.25 6.06
CA LEU A 313 -7.37 6.65 6.22
C LEU A 313 -8.84 6.96 5.85
N LEU A 314 -9.65 5.94 5.51
CA LEU A 314 -11.12 5.99 5.37
C LEU A 314 -11.61 7.29 4.72
N GLY A 315 -11.10 7.61 3.53
CA GLY A 315 -11.35 8.92 2.97
C GLY A 315 -11.21 9.02 1.47
N GLU A 316 -10.13 8.50 0.87
CA GLU A 316 -9.73 8.90 -0.48
C GLU A 316 -10.90 8.83 -1.49
N LYS A 317 -11.56 7.68 -1.65
CA LYS A 317 -12.69 7.56 -2.59
C LYS A 317 -13.91 8.41 -2.22
N ARG A 318 -14.21 8.59 -0.93
CA ARG A 318 -15.38 9.38 -0.49
C ARG A 318 -15.10 10.87 -0.62
N LEU A 319 -13.89 11.27 -0.29
CA LEU A 319 -13.37 12.63 -0.40
C LEU A 319 -13.24 13.03 -1.86
N GLU A 320 -12.62 12.19 -2.70
CA GLU A 320 -12.54 12.35 -4.17
C GLU A 320 -13.94 12.48 -4.77
N GLN A 321 -14.85 11.53 -4.49
CA GLN A 321 -16.22 11.62 -4.99
C GLN A 321 -16.91 12.92 -4.58
N LYS A 322 -16.77 13.35 -3.32
CA LYS A 322 -17.38 14.61 -2.87
C LYS A 322 -16.68 15.84 -3.45
N LEU A 323 -15.36 15.81 -3.62
CA LEU A 323 -14.59 16.87 -4.30
C LEU A 323 -15.00 16.98 -5.77
N ASP A 324 -15.20 15.86 -6.45
CA ASP A 324 -15.70 15.81 -7.82
C ASP A 324 -17.14 16.33 -7.90
N THR A 325 -18.03 15.92 -6.99
CA THR A 325 -19.37 16.50 -6.89
C THR A 325 -19.32 18.01 -6.63
N LEU A 326 -18.40 18.51 -5.78
CA LEU A 326 -18.21 19.95 -5.57
C LEU A 326 -17.73 20.65 -6.84
N LYS A 327 -16.79 20.05 -7.57
CA LYS A 327 -16.30 20.57 -8.86
C LYS A 327 -17.41 20.56 -9.91
N GLU A 328 -18.23 19.52 -9.97
CA GLU A 328 -19.39 19.43 -10.86
C GLU A 328 -20.51 20.40 -10.46
N ASN A 329 -20.77 20.60 -9.17
CA ASN A 329 -21.71 21.60 -8.66
C ASN A 329 -21.23 23.01 -8.97
N MET A 330 -19.94 23.31 -8.76
CA MET A 330 -19.35 24.60 -9.14
C MET A 330 -19.40 24.80 -10.67
N LYS A 331 -19.05 23.77 -11.46
CA LYS A 331 -19.20 23.81 -12.93
C LYS A 331 -20.65 23.94 -13.36
N SER A 332 -21.61 23.32 -12.69
CA SER A 332 -23.03 23.34 -13.04
C SER A 332 -23.74 24.58 -12.52
N GLU A 333 -23.35 25.19 -11.41
CA GLU A 333 -23.74 26.56 -11.04
C GLU A 333 -23.19 27.57 -12.07
N HIS A 334 -21.95 27.38 -12.54
CA HIS A 334 -21.41 28.11 -13.68
C HIS A 334 -22.16 27.80 -14.99
N SER A 335 -22.58 26.55 -15.24
CA SER A 335 -23.26 26.11 -16.47
C SER A 335 -24.76 26.41 -16.50
N LEU A 336 -25.42 26.48 -15.33
CA LEU A 336 -26.81 26.92 -15.14
C LEU A 336 -26.92 28.44 -15.29
N ARG A 337 -25.79 29.16 -15.23
CA ARG A 337 -25.70 30.53 -15.73
C ARG A 337 -25.47 30.62 -17.24
N GLU A 338 -25.06 29.53 -17.91
CA GLU A 338 -24.68 29.52 -19.34
C GLU A 338 -25.62 28.77 -20.30
N LEU A 339 -26.59 27.98 -19.84
CA LEU A 339 -27.62 27.41 -20.73
C LEU A 339 -28.89 28.27 -20.77
N SER A 340 -28.93 29.14 -21.78
CA SER A 340 -30.16 29.71 -22.33
C SER A 340 -31.23 28.62 -22.46
N ASP A 341 -32.42 28.86 -21.91
CA ASP A 341 -33.59 27.98 -22.05
C ASP A 341 -33.77 27.54 -23.52
N PRO A 342 -33.58 26.25 -23.86
CA PRO A 342 -33.62 25.78 -25.24
C PRO A 342 -35.01 25.92 -25.88
N GLY A 343 -36.04 26.23 -25.07
CA GLY A 343 -37.38 26.55 -25.56
C GLY A 343 -37.48 27.93 -26.21
N ILE A 344 -36.59 28.89 -25.89
CA ILE A 344 -36.65 30.25 -26.44
C ILE A 344 -36.00 30.28 -27.82
N GLN A 345 -36.76 30.72 -28.83
CA GLN A 345 -36.27 30.80 -30.20
C GLN A 345 -35.26 31.96 -30.36
N VAL A 346 -34.11 31.66 -30.97
CA VAL A 346 -33.18 32.69 -31.46
C VAL A 346 -33.55 33.03 -32.90
N VAL A 347 -33.94 34.28 -33.11
CA VAL A 347 -34.28 34.87 -34.40
C VAL A 347 -33.06 35.61 -34.93
N ASP A 348 -32.77 35.46 -36.22
CA ASP A 348 -31.67 36.14 -36.91
C ASP A 348 -30.32 36.02 -36.20
N THR A 349 -30.02 34.80 -35.74
CA THR A 349 -28.76 34.36 -35.13
C THR A 349 -28.44 34.92 -33.75
N PHE A 350 -28.94 36.10 -33.38
CA PHE A 350 -28.54 36.79 -32.14
C PHE A 350 -29.66 37.45 -31.33
N TYR A 351 -30.92 37.37 -31.77
CA TYR A 351 -32.03 38.09 -31.14
C TYR A 351 -33.08 37.15 -30.56
N HIS A 352 -33.74 37.56 -29.47
CA HIS A 352 -35.02 37.01 -29.06
C HIS A 352 -36.15 37.96 -29.47
N ARG A 353 -37.27 37.40 -29.95
CA ARG A 353 -38.47 38.18 -30.29
C ARG A 353 -39.40 38.25 -29.09
N ILE A 354 -39.82 39.46 -28.74
CA ILE A 354 -40.82 39.72 -27.70
C ILE A 354 -42.20 39.77 -28.36
N GLU A 355 -43.10 38.93 -27.88
CA GLU A 355 -44.47 38.79 -28.38
C GLU A 355 -45.46 39.66 -27.60
N GLY A 356 -46.55 40.08 -28.25
CA GLY A 356 -47.66 40.78 -27.60
C GLY A 356 -47.39 42.25 -27.22
N TYR A 357 -46.20 42.79 -27.51
CA TYR A 357 -45.93 44.22 -27.30
C TYR A 357 -46.55 45.06 -28.41
N HIS A 358 -47.41 46.04 -28.07
CA HIS A 358 -48.12 46.86 -29.06
C HIS A 358 -47.19 47.85 -29.75
N ILE A 359 -46.56 47.41 -30.84
CA ILE A 359 -45.71 48.24 -31.70
C ILE A 359 -45.84 47.81 -33.16
N ALA A 360 -45.77 48.76 -34.10
CA ALA A 360 -45.70 48.42 -35.51
C ALA A 360 -44.36 47.73 -35.83
N GLY A 361 -44.41 46.44 -36.19
CA GLY A 361 -43.25 45.61 -36.49
C GLY A 361 -42.90 44.58 -35.40
N ASN A 362 -41.78 43.89 -35.55
CA ASN A 362 -41.27 42.96 -34.52
C ASN A 362 -40.42 43.70 -33.48
N LEU A 363 -40.58 43.37 -32.20
CA LEU A 363 -39.71 43.84 -31.13
C LEU A 363 -38.66 42.78 -30.79
N LEU A 364 -37.39 43.15 -30.90
CA LEU A 364 -36.25 42.26 -30.70
C LEU A 364 -35.37 42.75 -29.55
N ILE A 365 -34.78 41.82 -28.80
CA ILE A 365 -33.72 42.08 -27.82
C ILE A 365 -32.54 41.18 -28.15
N PHE A 366 -31.30 41.66 -27.98
CA PHE A 366 -30.14 40.79 -28.12
C PHE A 366 -30.18 39.67 -27.07
N ALA A 367 -29.85 38.44 -27.46
CA ALA A 367 -29.83 37.31 -26.56
C ALA A 367 -28.90 37.56 -25.35
N SER A 368 -27.74 38.16 -25.59
CA SER A 368 -26.80 38.59 -24.55
C SER A 368 -27.37 39.65 -23.60
N ASP A 369 -28.09 40.65 -24.14
CA ASP A 369 -28.74 41.69 -23.33
C ASP A 369 -29.86 41.09 -22.46
N TYR A 370 -30.67 40.17 -23.00
CA TYR A 370 -31.67 39.43 -22.21
C TYR A 370 -31.02 38.56 -21.12
N GLN A 371 -29.91 37.88 -21.43
CA GLN A 371 -29.19 37.02 -20.50
C GLN A 371 -28.67 37.81 -19.29
N SER A 372 -28.25 39.06 -19.52
CA SER A 372 -27.77 39.99 -18.49
C SER A 372 -28.86 40.59 -17.58
N LEU A 373 -30.14 40.44 -17.91
CA LEU A 373 -31.24 40.92 -17.05
C LEU A 373 -31.35 40.02 -15.80
N LYS A 374 -31.67 40.61 -14.64
CA LYS A 374 -31.97 39.87 -13.41
C LYS A 374 -33.48 39.88 -13.14
N LYS A 375 -33.97 38.94 -12.32
CA LYS A 375 -35.39 38.88 -11.90
C LYS A 375 -35.76 40.01 -10.95
N ASP A 376 -34.83 40.38 -10.06
CA ASP A 376 -35.09 41.28 -8.94
C ASP A 376 -34.57 42.71 -9.16
N SER A 377 -33.94 43.00 -10.32
CA SER A 377 -33.41 44.32 -10.64
C SER A 377 -33.80 44.78 -12.03
N ASN A 378 -34.19 46.05 -12.12
CA ASN A 378 -34.52 46.71 -13.37
C ASN A 378 -33.26 47.27 -14.07
N ARG A 379 -33.17 47.08 -15.39
CA ARG A 379 -32.16 47.69 -16.26
C ARG A 379 -32.83 48.54 -17.32
N LEU A 380 -32.23 49.68 -17.66
CA LEU A 380 -32.82 50.64 -18.60
C LEU A 380 -32.44 50.32 -20.04
N PHE A 381 -33.41 50.42 -20.95
CA PHE A 381 -33.28 50.21 -22.39
C PHE A 381 -34.00 51.30 -23.17
N TYR A 382 -33.71 51.43 -24.46
CA TYR A 382 -34.47 52.25 -25.40
C TYR A 382 -34.72 51.48 -26.70
N ILE A 383 -35.78 51.85 -27.42
CA ILE A 383 -36.14 51.21 -28.69
C ILE A 383 -35.52 51.99 -29.86
N GLN A 384 -34.84 51.29 -30.75
CA GLN A 384 -34.29 51.83 -31.99
C GLN A 384 -34.81 51.04 -33.19
N GLN A 385 -35.18 51.72 -34.28
CA GLN A 385 -35.50 51.03 -35.53
C GLN A 385 -34.24 50.39 -36.14
N ASP A 386 -34.34 49.15 -36.58
CA ASP A 386 -33.23 48.45 -37.25
C ASP A 386 -32.92 49.15 -38.58
N LYS A 387 -31.64 49.50 -38.77
CA LYS A 387 -31.17 50.25 -39.95
C LYS A 387 -31.27 49.43 -41.25
N PHE A 388 -31.21 48.11 -41.16
CA PHE A 388 -31.19 47.22 -42.32
C PHE A 388 -32.54 46.54 -42.55
N ARG A 389 -33.39 46.45 -41.51
CA ARG A 389 -34.70 45.80 -41.56
C ARG A 389 -35.76 46.71 -40.95
N PRO A 390 -36.38 47.61 -41.74
CA PRO A 390 -37.28 48.64 -41.22
C PRO A 390 -38.50 48.13 -40.43
N VAL A 391 -38.87 46.85 -40.65
CA VAL A 391 -39.97 46.14 -39.96
C VAL A 391 -39.59 45.74 -38.53
N ASN A 392 -38.29 45.71 -38.18
CA ASN A 392 -37.81 45.30 -36.87
C ASN A 392 -37.41 46.51 -36.01
N LYS A 393 -37.70 46.42 -34.72
CA LYS A 393 -37.29 47.38 -33.69
C LYS A 393 -36.50 46.66 -32.62
N ILE A 394 -35.36 47.21 -32.23
CA ILE A 394 -34.39 46.59 -31.35
C ILE A 394 -34.35 47.35 -30.03
N LEU A 395 -34.47 46.64 -28.91
CA LEU A 395 -34.18 47.12 -27.57
C LEU A 395 -32.67 47.12 -27.35
N LYS A 396 -32.12 48.29 -27.02
CA LYS A 396 -30.71 48.46 -26.69
C LYS A 396 -30.53 48.99 -25.29
N ALA A 397 -29.52 48.48 -24.58
CA ALA A 397 -29.19 48.94 -23.24
C ALA A 397 -28.94 50.46 -23.24
N TYR A 398 -29.57 51.15 -22.30
CA TYR A 398 -29.41 52.58 -22.12
C TYR A 398 -28.25 52.88 -21.17
N ASP A 399 -27.32 53.72 -21.60
CA ASP A 399 -26.20 54.22 -20.82
C ASP A 399 -26.27 55.76 -20.78
N PHE A 400 -26.31 56.34 -19.58
CA PHE A 400 -26.47 57.77 -19.36
C PHE A 400 -25.33 58.61 -19.98
N VAL A 401 -24.12 58.06 -20.10
CA VAL A 401 -22.96 58.78 -20.66
C VAL A 401 -23.02 58.77 -22.19
N LYS A 402 -23.39 57.63 -22.78
CA LYS A 402 -23.37 57.42 -24.23
C LYS A 402 -24.63 57.90 -24.95
N ASN A 403 -25.78 57.94 -24.27
CA ASN A 403 -27.10 58.08 -24.91
C ASN A 403 -27.89 59.33 -24.45
N ARG A 404 -27.20 60.43 -24.11
CA ARG A 404 -27.80 61.67 -23.55
C ARG A 404 -28.90 62.32 -24.41
N ASN A 405 -28.94 62.04 -25.70
CA ASN A 405 -29.88 62.65 -26.66
C ASN A 405 -31.25 61.93 -26.72
N ILE A 406 -31.45 60.87 -25.94
CA ILE A 406 -32.71 60.11 -25.91
C ILE A 406 -33.66 60.73 -24.89
N ALA A 407 -34.84 61.14 -25.34
CA ALA A 407 -35.87 61.68 -24.45
C ALA A 407 -36.29 60.65 -23.40
N GLN A 408 -36.48 61.09 -22.15
CA GLN A 408 -36.81 60.22 -21.02
C GLN A 408 -38.08 59.37 -21.23
N LYS A 409 -39.04 59.88 -22.02
CA LYS A 409 -40.26 59.15 -22.42
C LYS A 409 -40.02 57.91 -23.30
N ASN A 410 -38.82 57.76 -23.86
CA ASN A 410 -38.42 56.65 -24.74
C ASN A 410 -37.48 55.66 -24.05
N ILE A 411 -37.35 55.75 -22.71
CA ILE A 411 -36.56 54.84 -21.88
C ILE A 411 -37.52 53.86 -21.20
N TYR A 412 -37.18 52.58 -21.26
CA TYR A 412 -37.97 51.47 -20.75
C TYR A 412 -37.19 50.73 -19.68
N SER A 413 -37.86 50.35 -18.60
CA SER A 413 -37.30 49.52 -17.53
C SER A 413 -37.58 48.05 -17.84
N LEU A 414 -36.52 47.25 -17.97
CA LEU A 414 -36.62 45.82 -18.25
C LEU A 414 -36.14 44.98 -17.06
N ARG A 415 -36.87 43.90 -16.76
CA ARG A 415 -36.43 42.82 -15.85
C ARG A 415 -36.71 41.45 -16.45
N LYS A 416 -35.95 40.44 -16.04
CA LYS A 416 -36.02 39.09 -16.60
C LYS A 416 -37.23 38.32 -16.06
N GLY A 417 -38.04 37.75 -16.94
CA GLY A 417 -39.04 36.74 -16.60
C GLY A 417 -38.50 35.33 -16.82
N ARG A 418 -39.37 34.31 -16.86
CA ARG A 418 -38.93 32.91 -17.10
C ARG A 418 -38.67 32.68 -18.60
N ARG A 419 -39.73 32.80 -19.41
CA ARG A 419 -39.72 32.83 -20.89
C ARG A 419 -40.33 34.15 -21.38
N SER A 420 -40.00 35.23 -20.70
CA SER A 420 -40.68 36.51 -20.83
C SER A 420 -39.75 37.64 -20.41
N VAL A 421 -40.06 38.85 -20.87
CA VAL A 421 -39.42 40.10 -20.44
C VAL A 421 -40.51 40.98 -19.86
N PHE A 422 -40.27 41.52 -18.67
CA PHE A 422 -41.12 42.59 -18.17
C PHE A 422 -40.63 43.92 -18.71
N VAL A 423 -41.49 44.66 -19.39
CA VAL A 423 -41.23 46.01 -19.87
C VAL A 423 -42.12 46.96 -19.07
N ASN A 424 -41.53 47.88 -18.30
CA ASN A 424 -42.23 48.79 -17.38
C ASN A 424 -43.20 48.04 -16.44
N ASN A 425 -42.72 46.96 -15.82
CA ASN A 425 -43.47 46.06 -14.92
C ASN A 425 -44.63 45.26 -15.55
N GLN A 426 -44.84 45.33 -16.86
CA GLN A 426 -45.79 44.47 -17.57
C GLN A 426 -45.06 43.33 -18.27
N GLU A 427 -45.55 42.09 -18.12
CA GLU A 427 -44.91 40.89 -18.67
C GLU A 427 -45.26 40.66 -20.13
N TYR A 428 -44.25 40.39 -20.96
CA TYR A 428 -44.41 40.02 -22.36
C TYR A 428 -43.64 38.72 -22.64
N PRO A 429 -44.26 37.69 -23.24
CA PRO A 429 -43.59 36.44 -23.54
C PRO A 429 -42.54 36.60 -24.64
N LEU A 430 -41.52 35.74 -24.62
CA LEU A 430 -40.59 35.54 -25.73
C LEU A 430 -41.10 34.45 -26.66
N LEU A 431 -40.80 34.56 -27.95
CA LEU A 431 -41.11 33.53 -28.93
C LEU A 431 -40.39 32.21 -28.57
N CYS A 432 -41.15 31.11 -28.53
CA CYS A 432 -40.67 29.77 -28.18
C CYS A 432 -40.98 28.77 -29.29
N TYR A 433 -40.27 27.64 -29.34
CA TYR A 433 -40.55 26.54 -30.29
C TYR A 433 -41.87 25.80 -29.94
N ASP A 434 -42.63 25.37 -30.95
CA ASP A 434 -44.02 24.86 -30.83
C ASP A 434 -44.19 23.60 -29.94
N ASN A 435 -43.12 22.91 -29.55
CA ASN A 435 -43.13 21.68 -28.74
C ASN A 435 -42.34 21.81 -27.41
N CYS A 436 -42.38 22.96 -26.74
CA CYS A 436 -41.66 23.12 -25.48
C CYS A 436 -42.42 22.52 -24.28
N ASP A 437 -41.78 21.57 -23.57
CA ASP A 437 -42.31 21.00 -22.32
C ASP A 437 -42.56 22.09 -21.24
N PRO A 438 -43.56 21.90 -20.36
CA PRO A 438 -43.78 22.79 -19.22
C PRO A 438 -42.61 22.70 -18.23
N LEU A 439 -42.25 23.85 -17.65
CA LEU A 439 -41.07 24.03 -16.77
C LEU A 439 -40.94 22.92 -15.73
N PRO A 440 -39.76 22.28 -15.57
CA PRO A 440 -39.54 21.37 -14.45
C PRO A 440 -39.71 22.15 -13.14
N VAL A 441 -40.50 21.58 -12.23
CA VAL A 441 -40.54 21.98 -10.83
C VAL A 441 -39.13 21.82 -10.28
N GLN A 442 -38.55 22.88 -9.70
CA GLN A 442 -37.31 22.76 -8.94
C GLN A 442 -37.49 21.65 -7.90
N GLN A 443 -36.77 20.54 -8.07
CA GLN A 443 -36.48 19.67 -6.95
C GLN A 443 -35.33 20.33 -6.20
N ASP A 444 -35.66 21.09 -5.15
CA ASP A 444 -34.72 21.43 -4.07
C ASP A 444 -34.38 20.13 -3.32
N GLY A 445 -33.61 19.27 -3.97
CA GLY A 445 -33.21 17.95 -3.48
C GLY A 445 -31.69 17.77 -3.35
N SER A 446 -30.88 18.73 -3.79
CA SER A 446 -29.43 18.71 -3.58
C SER A 446 -29.09 19.40 -2.26
N THR A 447 -28.27 18.77 -1.43
CA THR A 447 -27.64 19.43 -0.27
C THR A 447 -27.01 20.75 -0.69
N PRO A 448 -27.21 21.86 0.05
CA PRO A 448 -26.60 23.14 -0.27
C PRO A 448 -25.09 23.01 -0.46
N PHE A 449 -24.52 23.70 -1.47
CA PHE A 449 -23.08 23.68 -1.76
C PHE A 449 -22.23 23.92 -0.50
N GLU A 450 -22.64 24.86 0.34
CA GLU A 450 -22.00 25.16 1.64
C GLU A 450 -21.97 23.96 2.59
N PHE A 451 -23.04 23.16 2.62
CA PHE A 451 -23.10 21.95 3.44
C PHE A 451 -22.12 20.90 2.91
N THR A 452 -22.08 20.68 1.60
CA THR A 452 -21.14 19.73 0.98
C THR A 452 -19.69 20.21 1.12
N LEU A 453 -19.44 21.51 1.03
CA LEU A 453 -18.11 22.12 1.25
C LEU A 453 -17.65 21.89 2.69
N GLN A 454 -18.52 22.14 3.68
CA GLN A 454 -18.22 21.90 5.08
C GLN A 454 -17.96 20.42 5.36
N GLU A 455 -18.75 19.51 4.79
CA GLU A 455 -18.52 18.08 4.91
C GLU A 455 -17.15 17.64 4.34
N VAL A 456 -16.70 18.23 3.24
CA VAL A 456 -15.38 17.94 2.66
C VAL A 456 -14.25 18.52 3.52
N ILE A 457 -14.44 19.71 4.09
CA ILE A 457 -13.50 20.29 5.09
C ILE A 457 -13.37 19.34 6.29
N ASP A 458 -14.49 18.87 6.84
CA ASP A 458 -14.50 18.00 8.01
C ASP A 458 -13.85 16.64 7.71
N LEU A 459 -14.14 16.04 6.54
CA LEU A 459 -13.50 14.80 6.10
C LEU A 459 -11.99 14.95 5.89
N LEU A 460 -11.55 16.03 5.26
CA LEU A 460 -10.12 16.31 5.07
C LEU A 460 -9.42 16.51 6.41
N HIS A 461 -10.04 17.25 7.33
CA HIS A 461 -9.49 17.46 8.67
C HIS A 461 -9.37 16.14 9.45
N GLN A 462 -10.41 15.29 9.40
CA GLN A 462 -10.35 13.96 10.01
C GLN A 462 -9.21 13.13 9.41
N MET A 463 -9.07 13.13 8.08
CA MET A 463 -8.00 12.43 7.38
C MET A 463 -6.60 12.95 7.78
N GLU A 464 -6.42 14.26 7.94
CA GLU A 464 -5.16 14.86 8.44
C GLU A 464 -4.82 14.39 9.86
N VAL A 465 -5.82 14.33 10.76
CA VAL A 465 -5.65 13.88 12.14
C VAL A 465 -5.29 12.40 12.21
N GLU A 466 -6.00 11.56 11.45
CA GLU A 466 -5.73 10.12 11.36
C GLU A 466 -4.35 9.86 10.75
N TYR A 467 -4.00 10.55 9.65
CA TYR A 467 -2.69 10.45 9.02
C TYR A 467 -1.58 10.84 9.97
N LYS A 468 -1.71 11.95 10.71
CA LYS A 468 -0.71 12.36 11.69
C LYS A 468 -0.49 11.28 12.75
N THR A 469 -1.58 10.70 13.26
CA THR A 469 -1.53 9.63 14.26
C THR A 469 -0.81 8.39 13.74
N ILE A 470 -1.15 7.94 12.52
CA ILE A 470 -0.53 6.77 11.89
C ILE A 470 0.93 7.05 11.55
N SER A 471 1.23 8.21 10.96
CA SER A 471 2.58 8.60 10.57
C SER A 471 3.51 8.66 11.77
N GLU A 472 3.08 9.25 12.89
CA GLU A 472 3.87 9.28 14.13
C GLU A 472 4.09 7.86 14.69
N ARG A 473 3.03 7.05 14.71
CA ARG A 473 3.07 5.66 15.20
C ARG A 473 3.98 4.78 14.35
N GLU A 474 3.79 4.75 13.03
CA GLU A 474 4.63 3.99 12.10
C GLU A 474 6.06 4.50 12.13
N THR A 475 6.32 5.81 12.05
CA THR A 475 7.69 6.35 12.07
C THR A 475 8.46 5.93 13.33
N THR A 476 7.80 5.98 14.49
CA THR A 476 8.39 5.55 15.76
C THR A 476 8.68 4.05 15.76
N TYR A 477 7.70 3.25 15.32
CA TYR A 477 7.81 1.80 15.24
C TYR A 477 8.91 1.36 14.25
N THR A 478 8.93 1.91 13.03
CA THR A 478 9.93 1.63 11.99
C THR A 478 11.35 1.97 12.46
N LYS A 479 11.53 3.12 13.11
CA LYS A 479 12.86 3.60 13.54
C LYS A 479 13.54 2.58 14.45
N GLU A 480 12.80 2.07 15.43
CA GLU A 480 13.29 1.10 16.41
C GLU A 480 13.06 -0.36 16.01
N HIS A 481 12.60 -0.62 14.79
CA HIS A 481 12.30 -1.97 14.34
C HIS A 481 13.56 -2.84 14.31
N LEU A 482 13.49 -4.03 14.92
CA LEU A 482 14.61 -4.94 15.09
C LEU A 482 15.07 -5.61 13.79
N PHE A 483 14.12 -5.97 12.93
CA PHE A 483 14.37 -6.85 11.78
C PHE A 483 14.36 -6.16 10.42
N LEU A 484 14.16 -4.85 10.34
CA LEU A 484 14.17 -4.11 9.07
C LEU A 484 15.55 -3.53 8.80
N SER A 485 15.99 -3.62 7.54
CA SER A 485 17.21 -2.95 7.09
C SER A 485 17.02 -1.42 7.02
N SER A 486 18.12 -0.67 6.99
CA SER A 486 18.07 0.80 6.82
C SER A 486 17.36 1.21 5.53
N SER A 487 17.53 0.43 4.45
CA SER A 487 16.81 0.63 3.19
C SER A 487 15.31 0.45 3.37
N GLN A 488 14.87 -0.65 3.98
CA GLN A 488 13.44 -0.88 4.29
C GLN A 488 12.84 0.20 5.19
N LYS A 489 13.57 0.66 6.21
CA LYS A 489 13.13 1.78 7.06
C LYS A 489 12.95 3.07 6.26
N SER A 490 13.81 3.33 5.28
CA SER A 490 13.68 4.49 4.40
C SER A 490 12.46 4.40 3.46
N LYS A 491 12.08 3.20 3.04
CA LYS A 491 10.90 2.95 2.19
C LYS A 491 9.59 3.33 2.89
N ILE A 492 9.40 2.97 4.17
CA ILE A 492 8.22 3.43 4.94
C ILE A 492 8.18 4.95 5.04
N LYS A 493 9.32 5.58 5.32
CA LYS A 493 9.40 7.05 5.40
C LYS A 493 9.02 7.71 4.08
N ARG A 494 9.43 7.13 2.94
CA ARG A 494 9.05 7.58 1.60
C ARG A 494 7.55 7.45 1.38
N ILE A 495 6.98 6.27 1.66
CA ILE A 495 5.54 6.00 1.50
C ILE A 495 4.71 7.00 2.31
N LEU A 496 5.05 7.21 3.59
CA LEU A 496 4.36 8.20 4.43
C LEU A 496 4.51 9.62 3.85
N GLY A 497 5.70 10.00 3.38
CA GLY A 497 5.93 11.30 2.73
C GLY A 497 5.08 11.51 1.46
N GLU A 498 4.92 10.48 0.64
CA GLU A 498 4.05 10.50 -0.54
C GLU A 498 2.58 10.67 -0.13
N THR A 499 2.11 9.96 0.90
CA THR A 499 0.76 10.14 1.45
C THR A 499 0.56 11.57 1.99
N ALA A 500 1.55 12.16 2.67
CA ALA A 500 1.48 13.55 3.13
C ALA A 500 1.29 14.53 1.96
N HIS A 501 2.01 14.33 0.86
CA HIS A 501 1.89 15.15 -0.33
C HIS A 501 0.50 15.03 -0.98
N ILE A 502 -0.08 13.84 -1.00
CA ILE A 502 -1.45 13.63 -1.48
C ILE A 502 -2.45 14.44 -0.64
N ILE A 503 -2.33 14.38 0.69
CA ILE A 503 -3.20 15.15 1.60
C ILE A 503 -3.01 16.67 1.41
N GLU A 504 -1.78 17.13 1.21
CA GLU A 504 -1.48 18.54 0.92
C GLU A 504 -2.12 19.00 -0.41
N ASN A 505 -2.11 18.14 -1.43
CA ASN A 505 -2.79 18.43 -2.69
C ASN A 505 -4.30 18.61 -2.49
N TYR A 506 -4.98 17.70 -1.77
CA TYR A 506 -6.40 17.85 -1.46
C TYR A 506 -6.70 19.14 -0.69
N ARG A 507 -5.83 19.52 0.24
CA ARG A 507 -5.94 20.79 0.98
C ARG A 507 -5.83 22.00 0.07
N ASN A 508 -4.91 21.99 -0.88
CA ASN A 508 -4.74 23.08 -1.83
C ASN A 508 -5.94 23.18 -2.79
N GLU A 509 -6.46 22.05 -3.28
CA GLU A 509 -7.68 22.03 -4.09
C GLU A 509 -8.88 22.63 -3.35
N LEU A 510 -9.09 22.22 -2.10
CA LEU A 510 -10.18 22.73 -1.27
C LEU A 510 -10.09 24.23 -1.02
N ARG A 511 -8.87 24.75 -0.79
CA ARG A 511 -8.62 26.20 -0.65
C ARG A 511 -8.98 26.97 -1.91
N ILE A 512 -8.66 26.42 -3.08
CA ILE A 512 -9.01 27.05 -4.37
C ILE A 512 -10.53 27.12 -4.52
N ILE A 513 -11.24 26.02 -4.23
CA ILE A 513 -12.71 25.96 -4.30
C ILE A 513 -13.35 26.95 -3.31
N ALA A 514 -12.90 26.96 -2.06
CA ALA A 514 -13.42 27.87 -1.03
C ALA A 514 -13.17 29.35 -1.37
N HIS A 515 -11.97 29.67 -1.87
CA HIS A 515 -11.63 31.03 -2.29
C HIS A 515 -12.45 31.50 -3.50
N ALA A 516 -12.67 30.62 -4.49
CA ALA A 516 -13.52 30.93 -5.64
C ALA A 516 -14.96 31.25 -5.20
N HIS A 517 -15.53 30.45 -4.29
CA HIS A 517 -16.86 30.69 -3.73
C HIS A 517 -16.94 31.99 -2.89
N GLU A 518 -15.91 32.30 -2.08
CA GLU A 518 -15.85 33.55 -1.30
C GLU A 518 -15.76 34.80 -2.18
N GLN A 519 -14.95 34.76 -3.25
CA GLN A 519 -14.85 35.88 -4.20
C GLN A 519 -16.19 36.10 -4.91
N GLU A 520 -16.87 35.03 -5.29
CA GLU A 520 -18.18 35.12 -5.93
C GLU A 520 -19.22 35.76 -5.00
N ASN A 521 -19.30 35.33 -3.74
CA ASN A 521 -20.26 35.89 -2.77
C ASN A 521 -19.92 37.32 -2.29
N ARG A 522 -18.70 37.82 -2.54
CA ARG A 522 -18.32 39.23 -2.26
C ARG A 522 -18.63 40.18 -3.42
N GLU A 523 -18.86 39.67 -4.62
CA GLU A 523 -19.24 40.46 -5.81
C GLU A 523 -20.77 40.62 -5.99
N TYR A 524 -21.57 39.99 -5.11
CA TYR A 524 -23.01 40.20 -4.95
C TYR A 524 -23.32 41.15 -3.79
#